data_AF-A0A3N6MBD2-F1
#
_entry.id   AF-A0A3N6MBD2-F1
#
_cell.length_a   1.000
_cell.length_b   1.000
_cell.length_c   1.000
_cell.angle_alpha   90.00
_cell.angle_beta   90.00
_cell.angle_gamma   90.00
#
_symmetry.space_group_name_H-M   'P 1'
#
loop_
_entity.id
_entity.type
_entity.pdbx_description
1 polymer ?
#
loop_
_entity_poly.entity_id
_entity_poly.type
_entity_poly.pdbx_seq_one_letter_code
_entity_poly.pdbx_strand_id
1 'polypeptide(L)' 'MNRFLILVGALCLLGGLGWRWLARIPFGRLPGDIHIVRGGINLHFPIVTCIAISVAVSALLWRLRR' A
#
# COMPACT_ATOMS: atom_id res chain seq x y z
N MET A 1 14.67 -19.15 -14.08
CA MET A 1 14.55 -17.75 -14.52
C MET A 1 13.20 -17.47 -15.19
N ASN A 2 12.77 -18.28 -16.17
CA ASN A 2 11.52 -18.05 -16.92
C ASN A 2 10.26 -17.99 -16.04
N ARG A 3 10.12 -18.87 -15.05
CA ARG A 3 8.99 -18.85 -14.10
C ARG A 3 8.92 -17.55 -13.29
N PHE A 4 10.07 -16.96 -12.96
CA PHE A 4 10.14 -15.71 -12.20
C PHE A 4 9.67 -14.53 -13.06
N LEU A 5 10.08 -14.47 -14.33
CA LEU A 5 9.58 -13.47 -15.28
C LEU A 5 8.07 -13.59 -15.50
N ILE A 6 7.56 -14.82 -15.64
CA ILE A 6 6.11 -15.06 -15.79
C ILE A 6 5.36 -14.58 -14.54
N LEU A 7 5.88 -14.87 -13.34
CA LEU A 7 5.24 -14.47 -12.09
C LEU A 7 5.21 -12.94 -11.92
N VAL A 8 6.31 -12.26 -12.22
CA VAL A 8 6.40 -10.79 -12.16
C VAL A 8 5.47 -10.15 -13.20
N GLY A 9 5.43 -10.67 -14.43
CA GLY A 9 4.52 -10.18 -15.47
C GLY A 9 3.05 -10.35 -15.08
N ALA A 10 2.68 -11.48 -14.49
CA ALA A 10 1.34 -11.72 -13.97
C ALA A 10 0.99 -10.76 -12.81
N LEU A 11 1.92 -10.52 -11.89
CA LEU A 11 1.76 -9.56 -10.80
C LEU A 11 1.55 -8.13 -11.31
N CYS A 12 2.32 -7.70 -12.32
CA CYS A 12 2.15 -6.40 -12.95
C CYS A 12 0.78 -6.27 -13.65
N LEU A 13 0.33 -7.31 -14.36
CA LEU A 13 -0.98 -7.31 -15.01
C LEU A 13 -2.12 -7.23 -13.99
N LEU A 14 -2.07 -8.03 -12.92
CA LEU A 14 -3.04 -7.98 -11.83
C LEU A 14 -3.01 -6.63 -11.11
N GLY A 15 -1.82 -6.08 -10.87
CA GLY A 15 -1.64 -4.74 -10.31
C GLY A 15 -2.23 -3.64 -11.19
N GLY A 16 -2.02 -3.71 -12.51
CA GLY A 16 -2.59 -2.78 -13.48
C GLY A 16 -4.12 -2.87 -13.57
N LEU A 17 -4.69 -4.08 -13.57
CA LEU A 17 -6.14 -4.30 -13.55
C LEU A 17 -6.77 -3.78 -12.24
N GLY A 18 -6.10 -4.07 -11.11
CA GLY A 18 -6.52 -3.66 -9.78
C GLY A 18 -6.28 -2.18 -9.48
N TRP A 19 -5.47 -1.48 -10.29
CA TRP A 19 -5.05 -0.10 -10.02
C TRP A 19 -6.23 0.86 -9.89
N ARG A 20 -7.33 0.66 -10.64
CA ARG A 20 -8.54 1.50 -10.53
C ARG A 20 -9.21 1.40 -9.16
N TRP A 21 -9.10 0.25 -8.50
CA TRP A 21 -9.63 0.02 -7.16
C TRP A 21 -8.62 0.47 -6.11
N LEU A 22 -7.34 0.13 -6.32
CA LEU A 22 -6.24 0.48 -5.41
C LEU A 22 -6.04 2.00 -5.31
N ALA A 23 -6.18 2.73 -6.43
CA ALA A 23 -6.10 4.19 -6.48
C ALA A 23 -7.30 4.91 -5.84
N ARG A 24 -8.42 4.21 -5.63
CA ARG A 24 -9.57 4.73 -4.87
C ARG A 24 -9.42 4.55 -3.37
N ILE A 25 -8.50 3.69 -2.93
CA ILE A 25 -8.19 3.55 -1.51
C ILE A 25 -7.40 4.81 -1.12
N PRO A 26 -7.87 5.58 -0.12
CA PRO A 26 -7.20 6.79 0.33
C PRO A 26 -5.94 6.46 1.16
N PHE A 27 -4.99 5.74 0.56
CA PHE A 27 -3.67 5.53 1.15
C PHE A 27 -2.99 6.87 1.39
N GLY A 28 -2.64 7.19 2.63
CA GLY A 28 -2.04 8.47 2.99
C GLY A 28 -3.00 9.64 3.11
N ARG A 29 -4.32 9.41 3.17
CA ARG A 29 -5.35 10.44 3.48
C ARG A 29 -6.23 10.03 4.66
N LEU A 30 -5.77 9.09 5.48
CA LEU A 30 -6.50 8.75 6.69
C LEU A 30 -6.38 9.91 7.70
N PRO A 31 -7.43 10.17 8.50
CA PRO A 31 -7.35 11.15 9.57
C PRO A 31 -6.19 10.77 10.50
N GLY A 32 -5.14 11.59 10.52
CA GLY A 32 -3.89 11.35 11.25
C GLY A 32 -2.64 11.15 10.38
N ASP A 33 -2.78 11.02 9.05
CA ASP A 33 -1.64 11.19 8.14
C ASP A 33 -1.20 12.68 8.15
N ILE A 34 0.10 12.91 8.27
CA ILE A 34 0.65 14.27 8.43
C ILE A 34 0.80 14.89 7.05
N HIS A 35 0.00 15.91 6.75
CA HIS A 35 0.13 16.73 5.56
C HIS A 35 0.66 18.11 5.96
N ILE A 36 1.95 18.35 5.71
CA ILE A 36 2.55 19.67 5.93
C ILE A 36 2.66 20.35 4.57
N VAL A 37 1.81 21.36 4.37
CA VAL A 37 1.84 22.24 3.21
C VAL A 37 2.36 23.60 3.67
N ARG A 38 3.61 23.93 3.33
CA ARG A 38 4.21 25.22 3.71
C ARG A 38 5.06 25.76 2.59
N GLY A 39 4.75 26.97 2.11
CA GLY A 39 5.62 27.75 1.22
C GLY A 39 6.09 27.00 -0.04
N GLY A 40 5.22 26.23 -0.70
CA GLY A 40 5.56 25.44 -1.90
C GLY A 40 6.08 24.02 -1.63
N ILE A 41 6.32 23.65 -0.37
CA ILE A 41 6.71 22.31 0.04
C ILE A 41 5.46 21.54 0.48
N ASN A 42 5.20 20.41 -0.19
CA ASN A 42 4.13 19.45 0.15
C ASN A 42 4.77 18.18 0.72
N LEU A 43 4.85 18.06 2.04
CA LEU A 43 5.30 16.82 2.70
C LEU A 43 4.09 15.99 3.13
N HIS A 44 4.03 14.75 2.66
CA HIS A 44 3.04 13.76 3.08
C HIS A 44 3.74 12.68 3.90
N PHE A 45 3.30 12.48 5.14
CA PHE A 45 3.79 11.45 6.04
C PHE A 45 2.65 10.49 6.44
N PRO A 46 2.52 9.36 5.75
CA PRO A 46 1.38 8.44 5.91
C PRO A 46 1.57 7.50 7.12
N ILE A 47 1.70 8.05 8.32
CA ILE A 47 2.01 7.28 9.56
C ILE A 47 0.90 6.29 9.90
N VAL A 48 -0.35 6.77 9.87
CA VAL A 48 -1.53 5.94 10.22
C VAL A 48 -1.69 4.83 9.19
N THR A 49 -1.46 5.15 7.92
CA THR A 49 -1.48 4.18 6.83
C THR A 49 -0.45 3.06 7.06
N CYS A 50 0.79 3.40 7.42
CA CYS A 50 1.84 2.43 7.70
C CYS A 50 1.49 1.52 8.89
N ILE A 51 0.94 2.08 9.97
CA ILE A 51 0.51 1.32 11.15
C ILE A 51 -0.62 0.34 10.78
N ALA A 52 -1.63 0.81 10.04
CA ALA A 52 -2.73 -0.04 9.60
C ALA A 52 -2.25 -1.23 8.75
N ILE A 53 -1.35 -0.98 7.80
CA ILE A 53 -0.73 -2.03 6.99
C ILE A 53 0.04 -3.02 7.87
N SER A 54 0.84 -2.53 8.82
CA SER A 54 1.61 -3.37 9.74
C SER A 54 0.72 -4.30 10.57
N VAL A 55 -0.38 -3.77 11.12
CA VAL A 55 -1.36 -4.56 11.87
C VAL A 55 -2.04 -5.59 10.98
N ALA A 56 -2.46 -5.21 9.76
CA ALA A 56 -3.11 -6.12 8.82
C ALA A 56 -2.20 -7.29 8.41
N VAL A 57 -0.93 -7.00 8.06
CA VAL A 57 0.07 -8.02 7.75
C VAL A 57 0.34 -8.91 8.96
N SER A 58 0.48 -8.32 10.15
CA SER A 58 0.70 -9.07 11.39
C SER A 58 -0.45 -10.02 11.68
N ALA A 59 -1.71 -9.57 11.53
CA ALA A 59 -2.89 -10.39 11.71
C ALA A 59 -2.98 -11.52 10.67
N LEU A 60 -2.62 -11.25 9.41
CA LEU A 60 -2.57 -12.25 8.35
C LEU A 60 -1.53 -13.33 8.64
N LEU A 61 -0.31 -12.92 9.02
CA LEU A 61 0.76 -13.85 9.42
C LEU A 61 0.39 -14.65 10.67
N TRP A 62 -0.28 -14.02 11.63
CA TRP A 62 -0.78 -14.70 12.82
C TRP A 62 -1.78 -15.80 12.46
N ARG A 63 -2.69 -15.52 11.51
CA ARG A 63 -3.65 -16.51 11.00
C ARG A 63 -2.99 -17.64 10.22
N LEU A 64 -1.94 -17.38 9.45
CA LEU A 64 -1.20 -18.38 8.67
C LEU A 64 -0.25 -19.24 9.52
N ARG A 65 0.17 -18.74 10.69
CA ARG A 65 1.06 -19.43 11.63
C ARG A 65 0.30 -20.37 12.57
N ARG A 66 -1.03 -20.33 12.59
CA ARG A 66 -1.90 -21.26 13.30
C ARG A 66 -2.48 -22.29 12.34
#